data_AF-A0A9N9HEJ0-F1
#
_entry.id   AF-A0A9N9HEJ0-F1
#
_cell.length_a   1.000
_cell.length_b   1.000
_cell.length_c   1.000
_cell.angle_alpha   90.00
_cell.angle_beta   90.00
_cell.angle_gamma   90.00
#
_symmetry.space_group_name_H-M   'P 1'
#
loop_
_entity.id
_entity.type
_entity.pdbx_description
1 polymer ?
#
loop_
_entity_poly.entity_id
_entity_poly.type
_entity_poly.pdbx_seq_one_letter_code
_entity_poly.pdbx_strand_id
1 'polypeptide(L)'
;MNLEEIAPDLPKIQEPKLDVLIHVGKPPNSTTIKENSQVLKDQCEYFRTLLNDKSVIKNDGWMEINLPSISPETFGCQQDDGKSTLDRLIALDELGIKELLGPGQDYLIKNQSGWIRDNFSLVYKTTIKIPSLDSLRKYILGILRQQPRLLLNPRGVKYLEKDVLIWLLKKEDVQMDELEIWQNVIAWGIAQNPLLGPKISSWTSEEINERFADFSRPKSGYFPFMFSSKYIYYGKNAIKLSKSRPSFGRTDLQIRDGTCFCKVCDYDKAITW
;
A
#
# COMPACT_ATOMS: atom_id res chain seq x y z
N MET A 1 -29.23 11.47 -59.58
CA MET A 1 -28.73 12.79 -59.16
C MET A 1 -27.78 12.53 -58.01
N ASN A 2 -26.48 12.56 -58.29
CA ASN A 2 -25.44 12.15 -57.35
C ASN A 2 -25.17 13.31 -56.38
N LEU A 3 -25.05 13.06 -55.08
CA LEU A 3 -24.82 14.10 -54.07
C LEU A 3 -23.50 14.87 -54.29
N GLU A 4 -22.60 14.33 -55.11
CA GLU A 4 -21.31 14.92 -55.50
C GLU A 4 -21.42 16.08 -56.51
N GLU A 5 -22.56 16.26 -57.21
CA GLU A 5 -22.72 17.35 -58.18
C GLU A 5 -23.20 18.68 -57.57
N ILE A 6 -23.55 18.71 -56.28
CA ILE A 6 -24.25 19.87 -55.67
C ILE A 6 -23.29 20.83 -54.95
N ALA A 7 -22.04 20.45 -54.65
CA ALA A 7 -21.07 21.34 -53.99
C ALA A 7 -19.59 20.91 -54.21
N PRO A 8 -18.94 21.34 -55.30
CA PRO A 8 -17.53 21.03 -55.57
C PRO A 8 -16.53 21.72 -54.61
N ASP A 9 -16.99 22.72 -53.84
CA ASP A 9 -16.17 23.54 -52.94
C ASP A 9 -16.28 23.17 -51.44
N LEU A 10 -16.94 22.06 -51.10
CA LEU A 10 -16.83 21.54 -49.73
C LEU A 10 -15.37 21.08 -49.52
N PRO A 11 -14.64 21.59 -48.52
CA PRO A 11 -13.30 21.11 -48.24
C PRO A 11 -13.42 19.61 -47.99
N LYS A 12 -12.77 18.82 -48.87
CA LYS A 12 -12.61 17.38 -48.65
C LYS A 12 -12.04 17.23 -47.25
N ILE A 13 -12.80 16.61 -46.36
CA ILE A 13 -12.34 16.29 -45.00
C ILE A 13 -11.12 15.40 -45.20
N GLN A 14 -9.94 15.99 -45.07
CA GLN A 14 -8.69 15.26 -45.23
C GLN A 14 -8.61 14.33 -44.02
N GLU A 15 -8.66 13.02 -44.26
CA GLU A 15 -8.57 12.06 -43.17
C GLU A 15 -7.34 12.37 -42.32
N PRO A 16 -7.46 12.37 -40.98
CA PRO A 16 -6.37 12.73 -40.11
C PRO A 16 -5.19 11.79 -40.38
N LYS A 17 -4.05 12.37 -40.78
CA LYS A 17 -2.82 11.62 -41.06
C LYS A 17 -2.43 10.83 -39.81
N LEU A 18 -2.49 9.51 -39.87
CA LEU A 18 -1.93 8.65 -38.83
C LEU A 18 -0.42 8.55 -39.07
N ASP A 19 0.38 8.94 -38.09
CA ASP A 19 1.85 9.02 -38.20
C ASP A 19 2.57 8.53 -36.94
N VAL A 20 1.83 8.00 -35.95
CA VAL A 20 2.38 7.36 -34.74
C VAL A 20 1.90 5.91 -34.64
N LEU A 21 2.83 5.00 -34.34
CA LEU A 21 2.57 3.62 -33.93
C LEU A 21 2.84 3.50 -32.43
N ILE A 22 1.81 3.13 -31.66
CA ILE A 22 1.92 2.91 -30.22
C ILE A 22 1.80 1.41 -29.97
N HIS A 23 2.91 0.79 -29.59
CA HIS A 23 2.97 -0.62 -29.21
C HIS A 23 2.67 -0.75 -27.72
N VAL A 24 1.54 -1.35 -27.37
CA VAL A 24 1.07 -1.57 -25.99
C VAL A 24 1.15 -3.05 -25.64
N GLY A 25 1.54 -3.34 -24.40
CA GLY A 25 1.54 -4.69 -23.82
C GLY A 25 2.79 -5.51 -24.17
N LYS A 26 2.89 -6.69 -23.56
CA LYS A 26 3.94 -7.68 -23.84
C LYS A 26 3.35 -8.89 -24.56
N PRO A 27 4.07 -9.52 -25.50
CA PRO A 27 3.63 -10.75 -26.15
C PRO A 27 3.27 -11.84 -25.11
N PRO A 28 2.20 -12.62 -25.33
CA PRO A 28 1.34 -12.63 -26.53
C PRO A 28 0.23 -11.56 -26.55
N ASN A 29 0.06 -10.78 -25.48
CA ASN A 29 -1.04 -9.82 -25.31
C ASN A 29 -0.64 -8.39 -25.71
N SER A 30 0.16 -8.26 -26.76
CA SER A 30 0.59 -6.95 -27.30
C SER A 30 -0.28 -6.52 -28.47
N THR A 31 -0.53 -5.23 -28.62
CA THR A 31 -1.26 -4.64 -29.76
C THR A 31 -0.57 -3.37 -30.23
N THR A 32 -0.74 -3.02 -31.51
CA THR A 32 -0.24 -1.77 -32.08
C THR A 32 -1.41 -0.87 -32.44
N ILE A 33 -1.39 0.36 -31.97
CA ILE A 33 -2.43 1.37 -32.18
C ILE A 33 -1.85 2.44 -33.10
N LYS A 34 -2.62 2.87 -34.09
CA LYS A 34 -2.23 3.95 -35.00
C LYS A 34 -2.92 5.22 -34.56
N GLU A 35 -2.15 6.28 -34.36
CA GLU A 35 -2.66 7.57 -33.90
C GLU A 35 -2.10 8.75 -34.70
N ASN A 36 -2.77 9.88 -34.55
CA ASN A 36 -2.32 11.15 -35.10
C ASN A 36 -1.44 11.88 -34.07
N SER A 37 -0.21 12.23 -34.46
CA SER A 37 0.74 12.90 -33.59
C SER A 37 0.20 14.21 -33.05
N GLN A 38 -0.46 15.04 -33.89
CA GLN A 38 -1.00 16.33 -33.46
C GLN A 38 -2.09 16.17 -32.41
N VAL A 39 -3.00 15.19 -32.57
CA VAL A 39 -4.03 14.86 -31.57
C VAL A 39 -3.39 14.50 -30.23
N LEU A 40 -2.38 13.62 -30.24
CA LEU A 40 -1.67 13.22 -29.01
C LEU A 40 -0.97 14.41 -28.34
N LYS A 41 -0.28 15.25 -29.13
CA LYS A 41 0.40 16.46 -28.63
C LYS A 41 -0.60 17.45 -28.03
N ASP A 42 -1.78 17.59 -28.63
CA ASP A 42 -2.81 18.54 -28.17
C ASP A 42 -3.50 18.07 -26.89
N GLN A 43 -3.67 16.77 -26.72
CA GLN A 43 -4.32 16.18 -25.56
C GLN A 43 -3.39 15.99 -24.35
N CYS A 44 -2.08 15.85 -24.55
CA CYS A 44 -1.17 15.48 -23.48
C CYS A 44 0.22 16.09 -23.65
N GLU A 45 0.68 16.85 -22.64
CA GLU A 45 2.00 17.49 -22.65
C GLU A 45 3.16 16.48 -22.72
N TYR A 46 2.96 15.29 -22.17
CA TYR A 46 3.91 14.19 -22.32
C TYR A 46 4.10 13.81 -23.78
N PHE A 47 3.02 13.56 -24.52
CA PHE A 47 3.12 13.25 -25.94
C PHE A 47 3.60 14.46 -26.74
N ARG A 48 3.28 15.69 -26.32
CA ARG A 48 3.86 16.92 -26.88
C ARG A 48 5.38 16.93 -26.78
N THR A 49 5.91 16.66 -25.61
CA THR A 49 7.35 16.62 -25.35
C THR A 49 7.99 15.45 -26.09
N LEU A 50 7.47 14.22 -25.90
CA LEU A 50 7.99 13.00 -26.49
C LEU A 50 8.04 13.08 -28.02
N LEU A 51 6.93 13.42 -28.69
CA LEU A 51 6.85 13.46 -30.15
C LEU A 51 7.52 14.69 -30.79
N ASN A 52 8.00 15.64 -29.98
CA ASN A 52 8.89 16.72 -30.43
C ASN A 52 10.38 16.38 -30.20
N ASP A 53 10.68 15.32 -29.43
CA ASP A 53 12.04 14.84 -29.24
C ASP A 53 12.60 14.25 -30.55
N LYS A 54 13.86 14.55 -30.83
CA LYS A 54 14.58 14.01 -31.98
C LYS A 54 14.95 12.54 -31.79
N SER A 55 14.91 12.02 -30.56
CA SER A 55 15.23 10.62 -30.25
C SER A 55 14.12 9.62 -30.55
N VAL A 56 12.89 10.09 -30.87
CA VAL A 56 11.80 9.19 -31.27
C VAL A 56 12.18 8.45 -32.55
N ILE A 57 12.07 7.12 -32.51
CA ILE A 57 12.39 6.24 -33.64
C ILE A 57 11.43 6.57 -34.78
N LYS A 58 12.01 6.87 -35.95
CA LYS A 58 11.27 7.13 -37.17
C LYS A 58 11.58 6.04 -38.18
N ASN A 59 10.68 5.06 -38.30
CA ASN A 59 10.79 3.97 -39.26
C ASN A 59 9.77 4.21 -40.38
N ASP A 60 10.23 4.33 -41.62
CA ASP A 60 9.37 4.51 -42.81
C ASP A 60 8.33 5.65 -42.68
N GLY A 61 8.69 6.72 -41.98
CA GLY A 61 7.82 7.88 -41.75
C GLY A 61 6.87 7.77 -40.55
N TRP A 62 6.89 6.65 -39.82
CA TRP A 62 6.14 6.43 -38.58
C TRP A 62 6.99 6.72 -37.34
N MET A 63 6.41 7.41 -36.36
CA MET A 63 6.98 7.57 -35.03
C MET A 63 6.55 6.41 -34.15
N GLU A 64 7.49 5.64 -33.61
CA GLU A 64 7.19 4.47 -32.77
C GLU A 64 7.31 4.80 -31.28
N ILE A 65 6.28 4.43 -30.51
CA ILE A 65 6.22 4.52 -29.05
C ILE A 65 6.00 3.13 -28.48
N ASN A 66 6.86 2.71 -27.54
CA ASN A 66 6.75 1.40 -26.89
C ASN A 66 6.29 1.56 -25.43
N LEU A 67 5.13 0.96 -25.12
CA LEU A 67 4.44 1.01 -23.84
C LEU A 67 4.16 -0.42 -23.32
N PRO A 68 5.21 -1.26 -23.12
CA PRO A 68 5.03 -2.70 -22.88
C PRO A 68 4.35 -3.03 -21.56
N SER A 69 4.35 -2.11 -20.60
CA SER A 69 3.67 -2.30 -19.32
C SER A 69 2.19 -1.92 -19.33
N ILE A 70 1.72 -1.23 -20.38
CA ILE A 70 0.31 -0.84 -20.55
C ILE A 70 -0.39 -1.91 -21.35
N SER A 71 -1.45 -2.51 -20.83
CA SER A 71 -2.22 -3.48 -21.62
C SER A 71 -3.03 -2.77 -22.73
N PRO A 72 -3.31 -3.43 -23.87
CA PRO A 72 -4.15 -2.88 -24.93
C PRO A 72 -5.51 -2.38 -24.43
N GLU A 73 -6.10 -3.11 -23.48
CA GLU A 73 -7.39 -2.76 -22.88
C GLU A 73 -7.29 -1.47 -22.06
N THR A 74 -6.19 -1.29 -21.32
CA THR A 74 -5.96 -0.09 -20.48
C THR A 74 -5.80 1.16 -21.34
N PHE A 75 -5.12 1.05 -22.49
CA PHE A 75 -4.92 2.16 -23.41
C PHE A 75 -6.21 2.53 -24.16
N GLY A 76 -7.04 1.54 -24.52
CA GLY A 76 -8.27 1.74 -25.28
C GLY A 76 -9.54 2.03 -24.46
N CYS A 77 -9.56 1.80 -23.14
CA CYS A 77 -10.80 1.89 -22.36
C CYS A 77 -11.21 3.34 -22.03
N GLN A 78 -12.45 3.67 -22.44
CA GLN A 78 -13.31 4.72 -21.87
C GLN A 78 -14.11 4.23 -20.64
N GLN A 79 -13.91 2.98 -20.20
CA GLN A 79 -14.58 2.43 -19.03
C GLN A 79 -13.78 2.71 -17.75
N ASP A 80 -14.34 3.59 -16.93
CA ASP A 80 -13.75 4.02 -15.68
C ASP A 80 -14.03 3.07 -14.51
N ASP A 81 -13.78 1.77 -14.66
CA ASP A 81 -13.81 0.86 -13.50
C ASP A 81 -12.53 0.99 -12.65
N GLY A 82 -12.58 0.49 -11.41
CA GLY A 82 -11.46 0.62 -10.48
C GLY A 82 -10.17 -0.06 -10.95
N LYS A 83 -10.26 -1.17 -11.69
CA LYS A 83 -9.08 -1.91 -12.16
C LYS A 83 -8.40 -1.14 -13.29
N SER A 84 -9.16 -0.77 -14.31
CA SER A 84 -8.70 0.00 -15.46
C SER A 84 -8.09 1.34 -15.03
N THR A 85 -8.67 1.98 -14.02
CA THR A 85 -8.14 3.22 -13.45
C THR A 85 -6.80 2.99 -12.72
N LEU A 86 -6.68 1.93 -11.91
CA LEU A 86 -5.42 1.60 -11.24
C LEU A 86 -4.32 1.23 -12.24
N ASP A 87 -4.64 0.40 -13.24
CA ASP A 87 -3.71 0.00 -14.30
C ASP A 87 -3.22 1.22 -15.10
N ARG A 88 -4.11 2.20 -15.34
CA ARG A 88 -3.74 3.49 -15.94
C ARG A 88 -2.82 4.32 -15.04
N LEU A 89 -3.05 4.35 -13.73
CA LEU A 89 -2.16 5.05 -12.80
C LEU A 89 -0.75 4.45 -12.78
N ILE A 90 -0.65 3.12 -12.84
CA ILE A 90 0.63 2.40 -12.95
C ILE A 90 1.34 2.81 -14.24
N ALA A 91 0.62 2.75 -15.35
CA ALA A 91 1.10 3.14 -16.67
C ALA A 91 1.61 4.60 -16.71
N LEU A 92 0.84 5.54 -16.15
CA LEU A 92 1.21 6.95 -16.09
C LEU A 92 2.50 7.17 -15.29
N ASP A 93 2.68 6.46 -14.17
CA ASP A 93 3.91 6.55 -13.38
C ASP A 93 5.11 5.98 -14.13
N GLU A 94 4.96 4.82 -14.78
CA GLU A 94 6.03 4.21 -15.59
C GLU A 94 6.46 5.07 -16.78
N LEU A 95 5.52 5.81 -17.36
CA LEU A 95 5.80 6.77 -18.44
C LEU A 95 6.32 8.12 -17.92
N GLY A 96 6.31 8.35 -16.61
CA GLY A 96 6.72 9.61 -16.01
C GLY A 96 5.71 10.75 -16.23
N ILE A 97 4.45 10.45 -16.56
CA ILE A 97 3.37 11.42 -16.81
C ILE A 97 2.74 11.83 -15.48
N LYS A 98 3.44 12.69 -14.73
CA LYS A 98 3.06 13.05 -13.37
C LYS A 98 1.81 13.92 -13.31
N GLU A 99 1.51 14.68 -14.36
CA GLU A 99 0.39 15.63 -14.37
C GLU A 99 -0.98 14.93 -14.24
N LEU A 100 -1.07 13.69 -14.72
CA LEU A 100 -2.32 12.91 -14.72
C LEU A 100 -2.46 12.00 -13.50
N LEU A 101 -1.39 11.80 -12.71
CA LEU A 101 -1.43 10.94 -11.52
C LEU A 101 -2.33 11.50 -10.43
N GLY A 102 -2.31 12.81 -10.19
CA GLY A 102 -3.15 13.45 -9.18
C GLY A 102 -4.65 13.28 -9.51
N PRO A 103 -5.12 13.77 -10.67
CA PRO A 103 -6.51 13.60 -11.10
C PRO A 103 -6.98 12.14 -11.14
N GLY A 104 -6.12 11.22 -11.60
CA GLY A 104 -6.46 9.79 -11.65
C GLY A 104 -6.62 9.15 -10.27
N GLN A 105 -5.77 9.51 -9.30
CA GLN A 105 -5.91 9.04 -7.91
C GLN A 105 -7.20 9.57 -7.30
N ASP A 106 -7.49 10.84 -7.50
CA ASP A 106 -8.73 11.49 -7.04
C ASP A 106 -9.98 10.80 -7.60
N TYR A 107 -9.95 10.47 -8.89
CA TYR A 107 -11.03 9.73 -9.54
C TYR A 107 -11.23 8.36 -8.89
N LEU A 108 -10.16 7.57 -8.75
CA LEU A 108 -10.22 6.24 -8.16
C LEU A 108 -10.78 6.28 -6.73
N ILE A 109 -10.33 7.24 -5.92
CA ILE A 109 -10.79 7.40 -4.53
C ILE A 109 -12.28 7.77 -4.48
N LYS A 110 -12.72 8.74 -5.28
CA LYS A 110 -14.08 9.28 -5.24
C LYS A 110 -15.11 8.32 -5.82
N ASN A 111 -14.79 7.69 -6.95
CA ASN A 111 -15.76 6.92 -7.73
C ASN A 111 -15.64 5.41 -7.51
N GLN A 112 -14.48 4.91 -7.07
CA GLN A 112 -14.18 3.49 -6.98
C GLN A 112 -13.83 3.04 -5.55
N SER A 113 -14.34 3.74 -4.54
CA SER A 113 -14.07 3.44 -3.12
C SER A 113 -14.50 2.02 -2.71
N GLY A 114 -15.60 1.51 -3.25
CA GLY A 114 -16.06 0.14 -3.03
C GLY A 114 -15.08 -0.88 -3.60
N TRP A 115 -14.71 -0.69 -4.86
CA TRP A 115 -13.71 -1.53 -5.53
C TRP A 115 -12.35 -1.51 -4.82
N ILE A 116 -11.91 -0.34 -4.32
CA ILE A 116 -10.68 -0.22 -3.52
C ILE A 116 -10.76 -1.12 -2.27
N ARG A 117 -11.89 -1.16 -1.58
CA ARG A 117 -12.07 -2.00 -0.37
C ARG A 117 -12.00 -3.49 -0.72
N ASP A 118 -12.68 -3.89 -1.78
CA ASP A 118 -12.69 -5.29 -2.24
C ASP A 118 -11.30 -5.74 -2.72
N ASN A 119 -10.49 -4.80 -3.22
CA ASN A 119 -9.15 -5.04 -3.76
C ASN A 119 -8.04 -4.45 -2.88
N PHE A 120 -8.30 -4.28 -1.57
CA PHE A 120 -7.43 -3.52 -0.67
C PHE A 120 -5.96 -3.95 -0.71
N SER A 121 -5.71 -5.26 -0.64
CA SER A 121 -4.35 -5.82 -0.66
C SER A 121 -3.62 -5.55 -1.99
N LEU A 122 -4.34 -5.51 -3.11
CA LEU A 122 -3.76 -5.17 -4.42
C LEU A 122 -3.36 -3.70 -4.43
N VAL A 123 -4.30 -2.82 -4.11
CA VAL A 123 -4.09 -1.36 -4.14
C VAL A 123 -2.97 -0.95 -3.17
N TYR A 124 -2.97 -1.48 -1.94
CA TYR A 124 -1.92 -1.20 -0.97
C TYR A 124 -0.53 -1.58 -1.50
N LYS A 125 -0.36 -2.79 -2.05
CA LYS A 125 0.92 -3.22 -2.64
C LYS A 125 1.35 -2.33 -3.80
N THR A 126 0.42 -1.87 -4.62
CA THR A 126 0.72 -0.93 -5.71
C THR A 126 1.25 0.39 -5.15
N THR A 127 0.61 0.95 -4.11
CA THR A 127 1.07 2.20 -3.49
C THR A 127 2.40 2.09 -2.74
N ILE A 128 2.83 0.87 -2.37
CA ILE A 128 4.19 0.64 -1.84
C ILE A 128 5.20 0.71 -2.98
N LYS A 129 4.89 0.10 -4.11
CA LYS A 129 5.80 0.04 -5.28
C LYS A 129 5.92 1.37 -5.99
N ILE A 130 4.88 2.21 -5.92
CA ILE A 130 4.79 3.47 -6.67
C ILE A 130 4.62 4.65 -5.70
N PRO A 131 5.72 5.29 -5.27
CA PRO A 131 5.67 6.41 -4.33
C PRO A 131 4.88 7.62 -4.82
N SER A 132 4.75 7.82 -6.15
CA SER A 132 3.96 8.90 -6.76
C SER A 132 2.45 8.77 -6.50
N LEU A 133 1.98 7.60 -6.05
CA LEU A 133 0.58 7.36 -5.66
C LEU A 133 0.32 7.72 -4.19
N ASP A 134 0.84 8.87 -3.74
CA ASP A 134 0.85 9.26 -2.33
C ASP A 134 -0.56 9.56 -1.76
N SER A 135 -1.44 10.14 -2.58
CA SER A 135 -2.81 10.50 -2.20
C SER A 135 -3.66 9.24 -2.04
N LEU A 136 -3.51 8.28 -2.95
CA LEU A 136 -4.10 6.95 -2.82
C LEU A 136 -3.53 6.20 -1.62
N ARG A 137 -2.22 6.29 -1.37
CA ARG A 137 -1.58 5.69 -0.19
C ARG A 137 -2.16 6.25 1.12
N LYS A 138 -2.29 7.57 1.23
CA LYS A 138 -2.91 8.23 2.41
C LYS A 138 -4.33 7.75 2.63
N TYR A 139 -5.13 7.66 1.56
CA TYR A 139 -6.50 7.15 1.62
C TYR A 139 -6.56 5.69 2.11
N ILE A 140 -5.73 4.81 1.54
CA ILE A 140 -5.62 3.40 1.92
C ILE A 140 -5.19 3.23 3.39
N LEU A 141 -4.22 4.03 3.87
CA LEU A 141 -3.82 4.00 5.28
C LEU A 141 -4.93 4.48 6.21
N GLY A 142 -5.76 5.43 5.77
CA GLY A 142 -6.99 5.84 6.46
C GLY A 142 -7.98 4.69 6.63
N ILE A 143 -8.22 3.92 5.56
CA ILE A 143 -9.06 2.71 5.61
C ILE A 143 -8.43 1.66 6.54
N LEU A 144 -7.12 1.41 6.43
CA LEU A 144 -6.43 0.43 7.25
C LEU A 144 -6.58 0.73 8.75
N ARG A 145 -6.48 1.99 9.15
CA ARG A 145 -6.69 2.41 10.54
C ARG A 145 -8.08 2.03 11.06
N GLN A 146 -9.11 2.25 10.25
CA GLN A 146 -10.50 1.96 10.61
C GLN A 146 -10.80 0.46 10.57
N GLN A 147 -10.15 -0.27 9.66
CA GLN A 147 -10.38 -1.69 9.39
C GLN A 147 -9.05 -2.45 9.36
N PRO A 148 -8.36 -2.57 10.51
CA PRO A 148 -7.02 -3.17 10.62
C PRO A 148 -6.96 -4.60 10.06
N ARG A 149 -8.03 -5.38 10.22
CA ARG A 149 -8.14 -6.77 9.75
C ARG A 149 -7.99 -6.94 8.23
N LEU A 150 -8.08 -5.86 7.42
CA LEU A 150 -7.81 -5.91 5.98
C LEU A 150 -6.37 -6.34 5.66
N LEU A 151 -5.40 -5.98 6.51
CA LEU A 151 -4.00 -6.43 6.39
C LEU A 151 -3.45 -7.09 7.65
N LEU A 152 -3.95 -6.79 8.85
CA LEU A 152 -3.65 -7.57 10.06
C LEU A 152 -4.45 -8.88 10.03
N ASN A 153 -4.09 -9.75 9.09
CA ASN A 153 -4.56 -11.12 9.02
C ASN A 153 -3.42 -12.03 8.50
N PRO A 154 -3.52 -13.36 8.68
CA PRO A 154 -2.46 -14.29 8.30
C PRO A 154 -2.00 -14.22 6.83
N ARG A 155 -2.84 -13.72 5.92
CA ARG A 155 -2.51 -13.61 4.49
C ARG A 155 -1.91 -12.26 4.12
N GLY A 156 -2.39 -11.19 4.76
CA GLY A 156 -2.06 -9.80 4.46
C GLY A 156 -0.83 -9.29 5.21
N VAL A 157 -0.60 -9.78 6.42
CA VAL A 157 0.31 -9.10 7.37
C VAL A 157 1.74 -9.01 6.86
N LYS A 158 2.20 -10.05 6.15
CA LYS A 158 3.54 -10.09 5.53
C LYS A 158 3.86 -8.95 4.56
N TYR A 159 2.84 -8.26 4.04
CA TYR A 159 2.99 -7.14 3.12
C TYR A 159 3.09 -5.78 3.82
N LEU A 160 2.81 -5.70 5.12
CA LEU A 160 2.92 -4.45 5.87
C LEU A 160 4.39 -4.05 6.02
N GLU A 161 4.66 -2.78 5.77
CA GLU A 161 5.96 -2.17 6.06
C GLU A 161 6.08 -2.00 7.59
N LYS A 162 7.28 -2.18 8.13
CA LYS A 162 7.56 -2.06 9.57
C LYS A 162 7.04 -0.75 10.14
N ASP A 163 7.27 0.35 9.45
CA ASP A 163 6.86 1.69 9.88
C ASP A 163 5.33 1.86 9.88
N VAL A 164 4.63 1.25 8.92
CA VAL A 164 3.15 1.26 8.87
C VAL A 164 2.59 0.46 10.03
N LEU A 165 3.19 -0.71 10.34
CA LEU A 165 2.80 -1.52 11.49
C LEU A 165 3.03 -0.76 12.80
N ILE A 166 4.21 -0.16 13.00
CA ILE A 166 4.50 0.68 14.17
C ILE A 166 3.53 1.86 14.26
N TRP A 167 3.26 2.53 13.15
CA TRP A 167 2.31 3.65 13.10
C TRP A 167 0.91 3.22 13.52
N LEU A 168 0.44 2.06 13.07
CA LEU A 168 -0.86 1.51 13.41
C LEU A 168 -0.94 1.16 14.90
N LEU A 169 0.10 0.53 15.46
CA LEU A 169 0.19 0.17 16.88
C LEU A 169 0.23 1.39 17.82
N LYS A 170 0.68 2.55 17.34
CA LYS A 170 0.68 3.81 18.09
C LYS A 170 -0.70 4.49 18.15
N LYS A 171 -1.71 3.97 17.46
CA LYS A 171 -3.07 4.54 17.47
C LYS A 171 -3.85 3.95 18.64
N GLU A 172 -4.45 4.83 19.44
CA GLU A 172 -5.28 4.43 20.60
C GLU A 172 -6.65 3.89 20.16
N ASP A 173 -7.07 4.15 18.91
CA ASP A 173 -8.42 3.87 18.40
C ASP A 173 -8.50 2.70 17.40
N VAL A 174 -7.48 1.84 17.35
CA VAL A 174 -7.48 0.66 16.47
C VAL A 174 -8.62 -0.28 16.86
N GLN A 175 -9.52 -0.55 15.91
CA GLN A 175 -10.70 -1.41 16.10
C GLN A 175 -10.32 -2.90 15.95
N MET A 176 -9.49 -3.42 16.87
CA MET A 176 -9.06 -4.82 16.89
C MET A 176 -8.59 -5.23 18.29
N ASP A 177 -8.89 -6.47 18.69
CA ASP A 177 -8.46 -6.99 20.00
C ASP A 177 -6.93 -7.03 20.10
N GLU A 178 -6.40 -6.58 21.23
CA GLU A 178 -4.96 -6.50 21.49
C GLU A 178 -4.25 -7.85 21.26
N LEU A 179 -4.88 -8.95 21.67
CA LEU A 179 -4.34 -10.29 21.43
C LEU A 179 -4.23 -10.62 19.93
N GLU A 180 -5.24 -10.25 19.13
CA GLU A 180 -5.22 -10.46 17.68
C GLU A 180 -4.14 -9.60 17.01
N ILE A 181 -3.95 -8.37 17.49
CA ILE A 181 -2.88 -7.47 17.03
C ILE A 181 -1.52 -8.12 17.25
N TRP A 182 -1.24 -8.59 18.47
CA TRP A 182 0.05 -9.23 18.78
C TRP A 182 0.31 -10.52 18.02
N GLN A 183 -0.73 -11.34 17.80
CA GLN A 183 -0.61 -12.52 16.93
C GLN A 183 -0.18 -12.14 15.51
N ASN A 184 -0.70 -11.02 14.98
CA ASN A 184 -0.29 -10.51 13.68
C ASN A 184 1.12 -9.92 13.70
N VAL A 185 1.54 -9.21 14.74
CA VAL A 185 2.93 -8.71 14.88
C VAL A 185 3.93 -9.88 14.88
N ILE A 186 3.62 -10.95 15.59
CA ILE A 186 4.41 -12.19 15.58
C ILE A 186 4.45 -12.81 14.18
N ALA A 187 3.29 -12.97 13.53
CA ALA A 187 3.20 -13.51 12.19
C ALA A 187 3.96 -12.65 11.15
N TRP A 188 3.92 -11.32 11.32
CA TRP A 188 4.71 -10.37 10.55
C TRP A 188 6.21 -10.65 10.71
N GLY A 189 6.70 -10.73 11.96
CA GLY A 189 8.11 -10.96 12.25
C GLY A 189 8.63 -12.28 11.67
N ILE A 190 7.83 -13.36 11.78
CA ILE A 190 8.14 -14.65 11.16
C ILE A 190 8.20 -14.52 9.62
N ALA A 191 7.25 -13.81 9.01
CA ALA A 191 7.19 -13.67 7.57
C ALA A 191 8.36 -12.86 6.98
N GLN A 192 8.98 -11.96 7.76
CA GLN A 192 10.14 -11.19 7.31
C GLN A 192 11.44 -12.00 7.26
N ASN A 193 11.52 -13.16 7.94
CA ASN A 193 12.70 -14.01 7.89
C ASN A 193 12.34 -15.51 7.83
N PRO A 194 12.03 -16.03 6.63
CA PRO A 194 11.64 -17.42 6.45
C PRO A 194 12.72 -18.43 6.88
N LEU A 195 13.99 -18.02 6.93
CA LEU A 195 15.13 -18.90 7.23
C LEU A 195 15.16 -19.36 8.69
N LEU A 196 14.64 -18.55 9.61
CA LEU A 196 14.60 -18.88 11.04
C LEU A 196 13.45 -19.84 11.41
N GLY A 197 12.61 -20.18 10.44
CA GLY A 197 11.44 -21.04 10.63
C GLY A 197 10.34 -20.38 11.47
N PRO A 198 9.17 -21.04 11.59
CA PRO A 198 8.00 -20.47 12.25
C PRO A 198 8.08 -20.50 13.78
N LYS A 199 9.07 -21.19 14.35
CA LYS A 199 9.16 -21.43 15.79
C LYS A 199 10.05 -20.37 16.44
N ILE A 200 9.45 -19.28 16.91
CA ILE A 200 10.19 -18.19 17.59
C ILE A 200 11.01 -18.70 18.79
N SER A 201 10.57 -19.77 19.46
CA SER A 201 11.31 -20.33 20.60
C SER A 201 12.68 -20.95 20.22
N SER A 202 12.99 -21.12 18.93
CA SER A 202 14.31 -21.54 18.46
C SER A 202 15.19 -20.36 18.02
N TRP A 203 14.69 -19.13 18.09
CA TRP A 203 15.43 -17.93 17.71
C TRP A 203 16.33 -17.49 18.86
N THR A 204 17.47 -16.88 18.53
CA THR A 204 18.39 -16.27 19.49
C THR A 204 17.83 -14.95 20.03
N SER A 205 18.42 -14.45 21.12
CA SER A 205 18.00 -13.16 21.70
C SER A 205 18.30 -12.00 20.74
N GLU A 206 19.41 -12.09 20.02
CA GLU A 206 19.82 -11.14 18.99
C GLU A 206 18.82 -11.11 17.82
N GLU A 207 18.40 -12.28 17.32
CA GLU A 207 17.41 -12.40 16.24
C GLU A 207 16.04 -11.83 16.65
N ILE A 208 15.61 -12.07 17.88
CA ILE A 208 14.38 -11.49 18.43
C ILE A 208 14.51 -9.97 18.55
N ASN A 209 15.62 -9.47 19.10
CA ASN A 209 15.82 -8.04 19.30
C ASN A 209 15.90 -7.28 17.98
N GLU A 210 16.60 -7.79 16.96
CA GLU A 210 16.69 -7.16 15.63
C GLU A 210 15.29 -6.89 15.04
N ARG A 211 14.34 -7.80 15.28
CA ARG A 211 13.00 -7.75 14.66
C ARG A 211 11.98 -7.03 15.51
N PHE A 212 12.04 -7.23 16.83
CA PHE A 212 11.00 -6.78 17.73
C PHE A 212 11.37 -5.58 18.60
N ALA A 213 12.64 -5.12 18.61
CA ALA A 213 13.08 -4.02 19.48
C ALA A 213 12.21 -2.74 19.36
N ASP A 214 11.74 -2.42 18.16
CA ASP A 214 10.91 -1.24 17.92
C ASP A 214 9.45 -1.40 18.37
N PHE A 215 8.99 -2.64 18.58
CA PHE A 215 7.69 -2.95 19.17
C PHE A 215 7.76 -3.05 20.71
N SER A 216 8.96 -3.18 21.27
CA SER A 216 9.20 -3.38 22.71
C SER A 216 9.16 -2.10 23.56
N ARG A 217 9.00 -0.90 22.97
CA ARG A 217 9.04 0.38 23.70
C ARG A 217 7.75 1.19 23.56
N PRO A 218 6.84 1.18 24.56
CA PRO A 218 5.72 2.12 24.60
C PRO A 218 6.22 3.50 25.06
N LYS A 219 5.74 4.57 24.42
CA LYS A 219 5.93 5.96 24.88
C LYS A 219 4.73 6.52 25.66
N SER A 220 3.72 5.71 25.95
CA SER A 220 2.54 6.10 26.73
C SER A 220 2.07 4.87 27.50
N GLY A 221 1.68 5.07 28.76
CA GLY A 221 1.54 4.06 29.82
C GLY A 221 0.41 3.03 29.67
N TYR A 222 0.14 2.55 28.47
CA TYR A 222 -0.73 1.41 28.21
C TYR A 222 0.00 0.42 27.31
N PHE A 223 0.44 -0.69 27.91
CA PHE A 223 0.50 -2.05 27.35
C PHE A 223 1.01 -2.97 28.48
N PRO A 224 0.13 -3.50 29.36
CA PRO A 224 0.54 -4.59 30.21
C PRO A 224 0.78 -5.81 29.31
N PHE A 225 1.87 -6.54 29.57
CA PHE A 225 2.28 -7.79 28.90
C PHE A 225 3.31 -7.68 27.76
N MET A 226 4.39 -6.97 28.08
CA MET A 226 5.79 -7.44 28.01
C MET A 226 6.35 -8.02 26.70
N PHE A 227 7.31 -7.29 26.13
CA PHE A 227 8.64 -7.81 25.78
C PHE A 227 9.66 -7.31 26.82
N SER A 228 9.69 -7.94 27.98
CA SER A 228 10.81 -7.84 28.92
C SER A 228 11.65 -9.10 28.75
N SER A 229 12.98 -8.95 28.68
CA SER A 229 13.97 -10.02 28.49
C SER A 229 13.96 -11.14 29.54
N LYS A 230 12.99 -11.14 30.47
CA LYS A 230 12.74 -12.21 31.46
C LYS A 230 11.46 -13.02 31.24
N TYR A 231 10.57 -12.65 30.32
CA TYR A 231 9.29 -13.35 30.17
C TYR A 231 8.87 -13.46 28.71
N ILE A 232 9.29 -14.54 28.07
CA ILE A 232 8.67 -15.05 26.85
C ILE A 232 7.95 -16.34 27.24
N TYR A 233 6.62 -16.30 27.34
CA TYR A 233 5.80 -17.49 27.52
C TYR A 233 4.97 -17.77 26.28
N TYR A 234 5.16 -18.94 25.67
CA TYR A 234 4.18 -19.54 24.76
C TYR A 234 4.06 -21.05 24.98
N GLY A 235 2.83 -21.48 25.31
CA GLY A 235 2.38 -22.88 25.36
C GLY A 235 0.92 -23.01 25.84
N LYS A 236 0.07 -23.64 24.98
CA LYS A 236 -1.36 -24.02 25.10
C LYS A 236 -2.27 -23.11 25.95
N ASN A 237 -3.03 -22.25 25.26
CA ASN A 237 -4.01 -21.27 25.77
C ASN A 237 -3.37 -19.98 26.32
N ALA A 238 -3.27 -18.96 25.47
CA ALA A 238 -3.31 -17.59 25.97
C ALA A 238 -4.63 -17.41 26.74
N ILE A 239 -4.54 -16.74 27.90
CA ILE A 239 -5.57 -16.56 28.94
C ILE A 239 -5.67 -17.72 29.94
N LYS A 240 -4.94 -17.57 31.05
CA LYS A 240 -5.56 -17.74 32.36
C LYS A 240 -5.50 -16.42 33.10
N LEU A 241 -6.53 -15.59 32.93
CA LEU A 241 -6.97 -14.69 33.97
C LEU A 241 -7.43 -15.57 35.15
N SER A 242 -6.48 -16.03 35.99
CA SER A 242 -6.84 -16.51 37.31
C SER A 242 -7.14 -15.27 38.16
N LYS A 243 -8.44 -14.94 38.23
CA LYS A 243 -9.12 -14.03 39.17
C LYS A 243 -8.25 -12.89 39.71
N SER A 244 -8.61 -11.67 39.33
CA SER A 244 -8.22 -10.46 40.06
C SER A 244 -8.28 -10.72 41.57
N ARG A 245 -7.12 -10.72 42.23
CA ARG A 245 -7.10 -10.54 43.67
C ARG A 245 -7.35 -9.05 43.94
N PRO A 246 -8.11 -8.69 44.98
CA PRO A 246 -8.41 -7.30 45.36
C PRO A 246 -7.17 -6.41 45.59
N SER A 247 -5.96 -6.98 45.53
CA SER A 247 -4.70 -6.35 45.87
C SER A 247 -3.91 -5.78 44.68
N PHE A 248 -4.33 -5.97 43.42
CA PHE A 248 -3.63 -5.32 42.30
C PHE A 248 -3.84 -3.80 42.34
N GLY A 249 -2.76 -3.06 42.66
CA GLY A 249 -2.76 -1.61 42.89
C GLY A 249 -2.71 -1.18 44.36
N ARG A 250 -2.77 -2.12 45.32
CA ARG A 250 -2.65 -1.86 46.77
C ARG A 250 -1.38 -2.48 47.33
N THR A 251 -0.31 -1.71 47.29
CA THR A 251 1.06 -2.13 47.66
C THR A 251 1.16 -2.63 49.10
N ASP A 252 0.36 -2.07 50.01
CA ASP A 252 0.24 -2.46 51.42
C ASP A 252 -0.27 -3.90 51.62
N LEU A 253 -1.31 -4.30 50.87
CA LEU A 253 -1.85 -5.66 50.90
C LEU A 253 -0.93 -6.67 50.21
N GLN A 254 -0.22 -6.26 49.16
CA GLN A 254 0.73 -7.11 48.44
C GLN A 254 1.97 -7.48 49.28
N ILE A 255 2.43 -6.55 50.13
CA ILE A 255 3.53 -6.76 51.07
C ILE A 255 3.10 -7.72 52.19
N ARG A 256 1.89 -7.56 52.73
CA ARG A 256 1.36 -8.42 53.81
C ARG A 256 1.14 -9.87 53.37
N ASP A 257 0.69 -10.07 52.13
CA ASP A 257 0.38 -11.39 51.58
C ASP A 257 1.59 -12.05 50.88
N GLY A 258 2.79 -11.45 50.97
CA GLY A 258 4.04 -12.02 50.44
C GLY A 258 4.10 -12.14 48.90
N THR A 259 3.33 -11.31 48.18
CA THR A 259 3.15 -11.41 46.72
C THR A 259 3.81 -10.27 45.93
N CYS A 260 4.48 -9.34 46.61
CA CYS A 260 5.29 -8.28 45.99
C CYS A 260 6.77 -8.73 45.87
N PHE A 261 7.35 -8.64 44.67
CA PHE A 261 8.75 -9.07 44.40
C PHE A 261 9.78 -7.92 44.45
N CYS A 262 9.41 -6.73 44.91
CA CYS A 262 10.30 -5.56 45.02
C CYS A 262 10.40 -5.09 46.48
N LYS A 263 11.56 -4.54 46.89
CA LYS A 263 11.76 -3.96 48.23
C LYS A 263 11.30 -2.50 48.28
N VAL A 264 10.95 -2.05 49.48
CA VAL A 264 10.60 -0.65 49.79
C VAL A 264 11.81 0.24 49.44
N CYS A 265 11.71 0.99 48.33
CA CYS A 265 12.50 2.18 47.91
C CYS A 265 12.37 2.48 46.39
N ASP A 266 11.69 1.63 45.59
CA ASP A 266 11.70 1.73 44.12
C ASP A 266 10.74 2.77 43.48
N TYR A 267 9.96 3.54 44.25
CA TYR A 267 8.91 4.41 43.67
C TYR A 267 9.12 5.93 43.84
N ASP A 268 10.03 6.39 44.71
CA ASP A 268 10.15 7.82 45.00
C ASP A 268 10.94 8.64 43.96
N LYS A 269 11.34 8.04 42.83
CA LYS A 269 11.99 8.75 41.71
C LYS A 269 11.18 8.80 40.42
N ALA A 270 9.94 8.29 40.42
CA ALA A 270 9.02 8.42 39.28
C ALA A 270 8.27 9.76 39.23
N ILE A 271 8.66 10.76 40.05
CA ILE A 271 8.00 12.07 40.10
C ILE A 271 9.04 13.20 39.97
N THR A 272 8.86 13.99 38.90
CA THR A 272 9.41 15.31 38.52
C THR A 272 10.86 15.45 37.96
N TRP A 273 10.85 15.95 36.70
CA TRP A 273 11.88 16.39 35.73
C TRP A 273 12.97 15.39 35.30
#